data_AF-A0A0F3NF77-F1
#
_entry.id   AF-A0A0F3NF77-F1
#
_cell.length_a   1.000
_cell.length_b   1.000
_cell.length_c   1.000
_cell.angle_alpha   90.00
_cell.angle_beta   90.00
_cell.angle_gamma   90.00
#
_symmetry.space_group_name_H-M   'P 1'
#
loop_
_entity.id
_entity.type
_entity.pdbx_description
1 polymer ?
#
loop_
_entity_poly.entity_id
_entity_poly.type
_entity_poly.pdbx_seq_one_letter_code
_entity_poly.pdbx_strand_id
1 'polypeptide(L)'
;MTLAALGGEIEMPSIDGTWTKLKIPEGTQSNDKLRMRGKGMPDIQGGERRGDMYVQVTVETPVKLTKKQEELLKQFEDESNANSSPKFSGFFQKIKGIWKDISS
;
A
#
# COMPACT_ATOMS: atom_id res chain seq x y z
N MET A 1 5.92 -5.48 -1.85
CA MET A 1 6.12 -4.36 -2.79
C MET A 1 5.40 -4.56 -4.12
N THR A 2 5.76 -5.56 -4.93
CA THR A 2 5.20 -5.74 -6.29
C THR A 2 3.68 -5.91 -6.32
N LEU A 3 3.12 -6.65 -5.36
CA LEU A 3 1.66 -6.81 -5.20
C LEU A 3 0.92 -5.49 -4.95
N ALA A 4 1.57 -4.53 -4.28
CA ALA A 4 0.97 -3.21 -4.03
C ALA A 4 1.03 -2.33 -5.29
N ALA A 5 2.09 -2.47 -6.10
CA ALA A 5 2.25 -1.75 -7.36
C ALA A 5 1.32 -2.30 -8.46
N LEU A 6 1.33 -3.62 -8.68
CA LEU A 6 0.60 -4.29 -9.76
C LEU A 6 -0.83 -4.70 -9.39
N GLY A 7 -1.18 -4.63 -8.11
CA GLY A 7 -2.41 -5.22 -7.60
C GLY A 7 -2.37 -6.74 -7.57
N GLY A 8 -3.36 -7.34 -6.93
CA GLY A 8 -3.52 -8.80 -6.89
C GLY A 8 -4.43 -9.27 -5.78
N GLU A 9 -4.30 -10.52 -5.38
CA GLU A 9 -5.13 -11.13 -4.35
C GLU A 9 -4.23 -11.72 -3.25
N ILE A 10 -4.65 -11.53 -2.00
CA ILE A 10 -4.02 -12.14 -0.84
C ILE A 10 -5.06 -12.89 -0.02
N GLU A 11 -4.71 -14.09 0.44
CA GLU A 11 -5.53 -14.85 1.38
C GLU A 11 -5.15 -14.47 2.80
N MET A 12 -6.16 -14.18 3.63
CA MET A 12 -5.97 -13.81 5.02
C MET A 12 -7.00 -14.47 5.93
N PRO A 13 -6.64 -14.75 7.18
CA PRO A 13 -7.60 -15.19 8.18
C PRO A 13 -8.53 -14.03 8.55
N SER A 14 -9.82 -14.32 8.58
CA SER A 14 -10.87 -13.46 9.13
C SER A 14 -11.02 -13.74 10.63
N ILE A 15 -11.71 -12.85 11.34
CA ILE A 15 -11.91 -12.94 12.81
C ILE A 15 -12.61 -14.24 13.23
N ASP A 16 -13.39 -14.84 12.32
CA ASP A 16 -14.08 -16.11 12.50
C ASP A 16 -13.23 -17.36 12.18
N GLY A 17 -11.94 -17.18 11.89
CA GLY A 17 -11.03 -18.28 11.53
C GLY A 17 -11.19 -18.76 10.09
N THR A 18 -12.07 -18.15 9.29
CA THR A 18 -12.18 -18.49 7.87
C THR A 18 -11.11 -17.78 7.05
N TRP A 19 -10.55 -18.47 6.06
CA TRP A 19 -9.68 -17.84 5.08
C TRP A 19 -10.53 -17.07 4.07
N THR A 20 -10.24 -15.78 3.90
CA THR A 20 -10.93 -14.91 2.96
C THR A 20 -9.92 -14.28 2.01
N LYS A 21 -10.30 -14.19 0.73
CA LYS A 21 -9.51 -13.50 -0.29
C LYS A 21 -9.78 -12.00 -0.24
N LEU A 22 -8.73 -11.22 -0.05
CA LEU A 22 -8.77 -9.77 -0.19
C LEU A 22 -8.14 -9.38 -1.53
N LYS A 23 -8.89 -8.63 -2.34
CA LYS A 23 -8.39 -8.02 -3.57
C LYS A 23 -7.68 -6.71 -3.22
N ILE A 24 -6.42 -6.61 -3.60
CA ILE A 24 -5.58 -5.41 -3.45
C ILE A 24 -5.62 -4.66 -4.79
N PRO A 25 -6.15 -3.43 -4.82
CA PRO A 25 -6.08 -2.57 -6.01
C PRO A 25 -4.64 -2.28 -6.44
N GLU A 26 -4.43 -2.07 -7.72
CA GLU A 26 -3.15 -1.54 -8.22
C GLU A 26 -2.86 -0.15 -7.62
N GLY A 27 -1.59 0.15 -7.41
CA GLY A 27 -1.17 1.42 -6.81
C GLY A 27 -1.51 1.60 -5.33
N THR A 28 -1.89 0.52 -4.61
CA THR A 28 -2.16 0.58 -3.16
C THR A 28 -0.95 1.14 -2.41
N GLN A 29 -1.19 2.14 -1.58
CA GLN A 29 -0.16 2.82 -0.81
C GLN A 29 -0.02 2.22 0.59
N SER A 30 1.14 2.43 1.20
CA SER A 30 1.31 2.14 2.63
C SER A 30 0.33 2.95 3.47
N ASN A 31 -0.26 2.28 4.46
CA ASN A 31 -1.31 2.74 5.36
C ASN A 31 -2.72 2.85 4.75
N ASP A 32 -2.93 2.39 3.51
CA ASP A 32 -4.27 2.29 2.96
C ASP A 32 -5.10 1.27 3.75
N LYS A 33 -6.37 1.61 3.98
CA LYS A 33 -7.32 0.80 4.74
C LYS A 33 -8.33 0.17 3.80
N LEU A 34 -8.28 -1.14 3.66
CA LEU A 34 -9.23 -1.92 2.87
C LEU A 34 -10.32 -2.48 3.78
N ARG A 35 -11.59 -2.24 3.41
CA ARG A 35 -12.75 -2.69 4.20
C ARG A 35 -13.28 -4.01 3.66
N MET A 36 -13.32 -5.03 4.51
CA MET A 36 -14.02 -6.29 4.27
C MET A 36 -15.35 -6.29 5.00
N ARG A 37 -16.44 -6.20 4.23
CA ARG A 37 -17.79 -6.14 4.79
C ARG A 37 -18.23 -7.49 5.36
N GLY A 38 -18.79 -7.50 6.57
CA GLY A 38 -19.34 -8.71 7.21
C GLY A 38 -18.29 -9.75 7.65
N LYS A 39 -16.99 -9.40 7.59
CA LYS A 39 -15.87 -10.23 8.07
C LYS A 39 -15.32 -9.77 9.43
N GLY A 40 -16.03 -8.84 10.08
CA GLY A 40 -15.71 -8.37 11.42
C GLY A 40 -16.27 -9.28 12.52
N MET A 41 -16.21 -8.80 13.76
CA MET A 41 -16.70 -9.51 14.93
C MET A 41 -18.21 -9.80 14.80
N PRO A 42 -18.68 -11.01 15.19
CA PRO A 42 -20.12 -11.26 15.36
C PRO A 42 -20.71 -10.38 16.47
N ASP A 43 -22.00 -10.09 16.36
CA ASP A 43 -22.73 -9.37 17.39
C ASP A 43 -22.68 -10.13 18.73
N ILE A 44 -22.37 -9.40 19.81
CA ILE A 44 -22.27 -9.93 21.17
C ILE A 44 -23.65 -10.43 21.65
N GLN A 45 -24.73 -9.86 21.13
CA GLN A 45 -26.11 -10.22 21.50
C GLN A 45 -26.67 -11.43 20.75
N GLY A 46 -25.86 -12.13 19.94
CA GLY A 46 -26.28 -13.37 19.26
C GLY A 46 -27.09 -13.17 17.98
N GLY A 47 -27.07 -11.97 17.39
CA GLY A 47 -27.66 -11.72 16.07
C GLY A 47 -26.81 -12.25 14.91
N GLU A 48 -27.43 -12.45 13.74
CA GLU A 48 -26.73 -12.83 12.49
C GLU A 48 -25.85 -11.70 11.91
N ARG A 49 -25.92 -10.49 12.48
CA ARG A 49 -25.16 -9.33 12.00
C ARG A 49 -23.70 -9.45 12.39
N ARG A 50 -22.84 -9.20 11.41
CA ARG A 50 -21.38 -9.12 11.59
C ARG A 50 -20.90 -7.71 11.32
N GLY A 51 -19.91 -7.29 12.10
CA GLY A 51 -19.19 -6.06 11.83
C GLY A 51 -18.33 -6.16 10.57
N ASP A 52 -17.58 -5.09 10.30
CA ASP A 52 -16.62 -5.06 9.21
C ASP A 52 -15.19 -5.18 9.73
N MET A 53 -14.33 -5.76 8.91
CA MET A 53 -12.90 -5.86 9.18
C MET A 53 -12.17 -4.84 8.32
N TYR A 54 -11.30 -4.05 8.95
CA TYR A 54 -10.41 -3.12 8.25
C TYR A 54 -9.01 -3.68 8.24
N VAL A 55 -8.43 -3.77 7.05
CA VAL A 55 -7.06 -4.23 6.83
C VAL A 55 -6.21 -3.03 6.50
N GLN A 56 -5.17 -2.78 7.29
CA GLN A 56 -4.16 -1.77 6.99
C GLN A 56 -3.03 -2.43 6.19
N VAL A 57 -2.77 -1.88 5.00
CA VAL A 57 -1.70 -2.38 4.13
C VAL A 57 -0.39 -1.71 4.51
N THR A 58 0.65 -2.51 4.75
CA THR A 58 2.01 -2.01 4.96
C THR A 58 2.89 -2.53 3.83
N VAL A 59 3.40 -1.63 2.98
CA VAL A 59 4.31 -2.01 1.90
C VAL A 59 5.74 -1.93 2.44
N GLU A 60 6.42 -3.07 2.44
CA GLU A 60 7.83 -3.16 2.77
C GLU A 60 8.69 -3.00 1.51
N THR A 61 9.76 -2.20 1.63
CA THR A 61 10.77 -1.97 0.59
C THR A 61 11.89 -3.01 0.74
N PRO A 62 12.31 -3.70 -0.33
CA PRO A 62 13.34 -4.72 -0.26
C PRO A 62 14.71 -4.12 0.09
N VAL A 63 15.39 -4.69 1.10
CA VAL A 63 16.71 -4.22 1.58
C VAL A 63 17.90 -4.96 0.97
N LYS A 64 17.69 -6.16 0.42
CA LYS A 64 18.73 -7.00 -0.20
C LYS A 64 18.31 -7.37 -1.61
N LEU A 65 18.89 -6.69 -2.59
CA LEU A 65 18.61 -6.91 -4.00
C LEU A 65 19.77 -7.67 -4.65
N THR A 66 19.44 -8.61 -5.52
CA THR A 66 20.41 -9.22 -6.44
C THR A 66 20.71 -8.27 -7.60
N LYS A 67 21.86 -8.44 -8.28
CA LYS A 67 22.23 -7.59 -9.43
C LYS A 67 21.12 -7.47 -10.48
N LYS A 68 20.44 -8.58 -10.79
CA LYS A 68 19.32 -8.60 -11.73
C LYS A 68 18.11 -7.81 -11.25
N GLN A 69 17.78 -7.88 -9.95
CA GLN A 69 16.66 -7.13 -9.38
C GLN A 69 16.95 -5.62 -9.37
N GLU A 70 18.19 -5.24 -9.07
CA GLU A 70 18.61 -3.84 -9.12
C GLU A 70 18.54 -3.29 -10.55
N GLU A 71 19.01 -4.05 -11.54
CA GLU A 71 18.93 -3.65 -12.96
C GLU A 71 17.49 -3.47 -13.44
N LEU A 72 16.58 -4.38 -13.08
CA LEU A 72 15.16 -4.26 -13.38
C LEU A 72 14.52 -3.03 -12.73
N LEU A 73 14.91 -2.68 -11.50
CA LEU A 73 14.41 -1.49 -10.82
C LEU A 73 14.93 -0.20 -11.48
N LYS A 74 16.17 -0.18 -12.00
CA LYS A 74 16.71 0.95 -12.76
C LYS A 74 16.00 1.12 -14.11
N GLN A 75 15.77 0.03 -14.83
CA GLN A 75 14.98 0.06 -16.07
C GLN A 75 13.56 0.56 -15.82
N PHE A 76 12.94 0.11 -14.73
CA PHE A 76 11.64 0.62 -14.31
C PHE A 76 11.68 2.12 -13.98
N GLU A 77 12.73 2.60 -13.34
CA GLU A 77 12.92 4.03 -13.06
C GLU A 77 13.02 4.85 -14.36
N ASP A 78 13.83 4.40 -15.33
CA ASP A 78 14.02 5.04 -16.64
C ASP A 78 12.71 5.11 -17.45
N GLU A 79 11.88 4.06 -17.38
CA GLU A 79 10.56 4.03 -18.04
C GLU A 79 9.49 4.80 -17.25
N SER A 80 9.70 5.03 -15.96
CA SER A 80 8.74 5.73 -15.10
C SER A 80 8.83 7.25 -15.30
N ASN A 81 7.77 7.83 -15.87
CA ASN A 81 7.65 9.28 -15.98
C ASN A 81 7.33 9.94 -14.62
N ALA A 82 7.60 11.24 -14.49
CA ALA A 82 7.41 12.08 -13.29
C ALA A 82 6.00 12.04 -12.63
N ASN A 83 5.03 11.35 -13.24
CA ASN A 83 3.67 11.14 -12.74
C ASN A 83 3.49 9.85 -11.92
N SER A 84 4.46 8.92 -11.92
CA SER A 84 4.35 7.64 -11.19
C SER A 84 4.57 7.76 -9.68
N SER A 85 5.06 8.91 -9.18
CA SER A 85 5.26 9.17 -7.74
C SER A 85 4.86 10.61 -7.36
N PRO A 86 3.54 10.91 -7.23
CA PRO A 86 3.04 12.26 -6.95
C PRO A 86 3.43 12.80 -5.56
N LYS A 87 3.74 11.93 -4.59
CA LYS A 87 4.17 12.35 -3.25
C LYS A 87 5.59 12.95 -3.22
N PHE A 88 6.44 12.59 -4.18
CA PHE A 88 7.84 13.02 -4.21
C PHE A 88 7.98 14.45 -4.76
N SER A 89 7.22 14.80 -5.80
CA SER A 89 7.25 16.13 -6.42
C SER A 89 6.75 17.23 -5.47
N GLY A 90 5.64 17.00 -4.78
CA GLY A 90 5.08 17.96 -3.83
C GLY A 90 5.94 18.19 -2.58
N PHE A 91 6.66 17.16 -2.11
CA PHE A 91 7.59 17.27 -0.98
C PHE A 91 8.87 18.02 -1.37
N PHE A 92 9.46 17.71 -2.51
CA PHE A 92 10.67 18.37 -3.00
C PHE A 92 10.45 19.86 -3.32
N GLN A 93 9.29 20.23 -3.85
CA GLN A 93 8.96 21.64 -4.08
C GLN A 93 8.85 22.43 -2.77
N LYS A 94 8.25 21.85 -1.71
CA LYS A 94 8.19 22.49 -0.40
C LYS A 94 9.56 22.68 0.24
N ILE A 95 10.44 21.68 0.14
CA ILE A 95 11.82 21.79 0.67
C ILE A 95 12.61 22.85 -0.09
N LYS A 96 12.51 22.91 -1.42
CA LYS A 96 13.18 23.95 -2.21
C LYS A 96 12.69 25.37 -1.85
N GLY A 97 11.41 25.53 -1.53
CA GLY A 97 10.87 26.80 -1.04
C GLY A 97 11.51 27.23 0.29
N ILE A 98 11.57 26.31 1.26
CA ILE A 98 12.15 26.58 2.59
C ILE A 98 13.65 26.90 2.49
N TRP A 99 14.40 26.20 1.65
CA TRP A 99 15.85 26.44 1.50
C TRP A 99 16.16 27.78 0.82
N LYS A 100 15.29 28.22 -0.10
CA LYS A 100 15.43 29.51 -0.79
C LYS A 100 15.12 30.70 0.13
N ASP A 101 14.20 30.54 1.08
CA ASP A 101 13.90 31.54 2.12
C ASP A 101 14.99 31.64 3.19
N ILE A 102 15.71 30.54 3.48
CA ILE A 102 16.81 30.53 4.48
C ILE A 102 18.13 31.03 3.88
N SER A 103 18.35 30.88 2.57
CA SER A 103 19.57 31.35 1.89
C SER A 103 19.47 32.76 1.31
N SER A 104 18.37 33.48 1.57
CA SER A 104 18.14 34.87 1.18
C SER A 104 18.10 35.77 2.40
#